data_AF-A0A841CP35-F1
#
_entry.id   AF-A0A841CP35-F1
#
_cell.length_a   1.000
_cell.length_b   1.000
_cell.length_c   1.000
_cell.angle_alpha   90.00
_cell.angle_beta   90.00
_cell.angle_gamma   90.00
#
_symmetry.space_group_name_H-M   'P 1'
#
loop_
_entity.id
_entity.type
_entity.pdbx_description
1 polymer ?
#
loop_
_entity_poly.entity_id
_entity_poly.type
_entity_poly.pdbx_seq_one_letter_code
_entity_poly.pdbx_strand_id
1 'polypeptide(L)'
;MSRLRMSPVVALVVMTTVGGAVAAAPPAFGDPPVAELPVLAAMRRDLGVADPVARLAAEREAARADRGLRAALGTRLGGSWFDAERGKLVVAVTDSRAAAAVRAGGAEPRLVARGESTLAAAKSRLDAASPSAPASVPGWQVDPATNSVLVKHAPGAEARARAWVAAAGVDAGTVSYLEAVGRPRPLIDVVGGNRYWTSKYGCSVGFSVQGGFISAGHCGKVGETTTQPGGRFEGSSFPTDDMAFVRTNAGETPVGAVNDYNGGRVAVKGSQEAPVGSSICRSGGTTGWHCGTIRSRDATVDYGPEIGKVYQAIETTACAEPGDSGGSAISDGQAQGVTSGGSGDCKGGAATTYFQPVPEILTRYGVTLLTTDGGPNPPGCGTSVTGNVSSGATAVEPKAGYFDAAAGAQKGCLKGPAGTDFDLYLQKQSGTTWRTVASGTGPDSVEQVTYNGTAGRYRWQVRSYSGSGQYTLETVKP
;
A
#
# COMPACT_ATOMS: atom_id res chain seq x y z
N MET A 1 51.00 7.90 -83.93
CA MET A 1 50.56 7.45 -82.59
C MET A 1 49.11 7.00 -82.71
N SER A 2 48.90 5.69 -82.72
CA SER A 2 47.69 5.03 -83.19
C SER A 2 46.57 5.03 -82.15
N ARG A 3 45.35 5.33 -82.61
CA ARG A 3 44.09 5.16 -81.88
C ARG A 3 43.60 3.72 -82.06
N LEU A 4 43.16 3.06 -80.99
CA LEU A 4 42.39 1.82 -81.07
C LEU A 4 41.04 2.00 -80.35
N ARG A 5 39.98 1.80 -81.13
CA ARG A 5 38.59 1.63 -80.70
C ARG A 5 38.41 0.17 -80.24
N MET A 6 37.62 -0.07 -79.20
CA MET A 6 37.03 -1.39 -78.94
C MET A 6 35.52 -1.27 -78.66
N SER A 7 34.80 -2.17 -79.33
CA SER A 7 33.36 -2.34 -79.45
C SER A 7 32.67 -2.88 -78.18
N PRO A 8 31.33 -2.82 -78.09
CA PRO A 8 30.57 -3.19 -76.89
C PRO A 8 30.23 -4.69 -76.87
N VAL A 9 30.19 -5.27 -75.66
CA VAL A 9 29.63 -6.61 -75.40
C VAL A 9 28.24 -6.44 -74.78
N VAL A 10 27.27 -7.06 -75.43
CA VAL A 10 25.87 -7.20 -75.03
C VAL A 10 25.78 -8.21 -73.88
N ALA A 11 25.10 -7.86 -72.79
CA ALA A 11 24.75 -8.80 -71.72
C ALA A 11 23.23 -8.76 -71.48
N LEU A 12 22.65 -9.95 -71.64
CA LEU A 12 21.23 -10.31 -71.56
C LEU A 12 20.71 -10.15 -70.13
N VAL A 13 19.65 -9.36 -69.94
CA VAL A 13 18.96 -9.22 -68.64
C VAL A 13 17.81 -10.22 -68.57
N VAL A 14 17.91 -11.18 -67.65
CA VAL A 14 16.85 -12.12 -67.29
C VAL A 14 15.90 -11.41 -66.32
N MET A 15 14.63 -11.23 -66.72
CA MET A 15 13.57 -10.75 -65.82
C MET A 15 13.07 -11.90 -64.94
N THR A 16 13.37 -11.83 -63.65
CA THR A 16 12.72 -12.64 -62.61
C THR A 16 11.49 -11.88 -62.07
N THR A 17 10.31 -12.45 -62.25
CA THR A 17 9.06 -11.98 -61.65
C THR A 17 9.06 -12.28 -60.15
N VAL A 18 9.24 -11.27 -59.31
CA VAL A 18 9.05 -11.39 -57.86
C VAL A 18 7.56 -11.22 -57.57
N GLY A 19 6.90 -12.30 -57.12
CA GLY A 19 5.54 -12.25 -56.59
C GLY A 19 5.52 -11.43 -55.30
N GLY A 20 4.79 -10.32 -55.31
CA GLY A 20 4.59 -9.47 -54.14
C GLY A 20 3.71 -10.17 -53.11
N ALA A 21 4.33 -10.71 -52.06
CA ALA A 21 3.62 -11.02 -50.83
C ALA A 21 3.22 -9.69 -50.17
N VAL A 22 1.91 -9.40 -50.13
CA VAL A 22 1.38 -8.31 -49.32
C VAL A 22 1.56 -8.72 -47.86
N ALA A 23 2.62 -8.21 -47.23
CA ALA A 23 2.80 -8.36 -45.79
C ALA A 23 1.66 -7.62 -45.10
N ALA A 24 0.73 -8.37 -44.50
CA ALA A 24 -0.26 -7.80 -43.60
C ALA A 24 0.50 -7.11 -42.46
N ALA A 25 0.29 -5.81 -42.32
CA ALA A 25 0.84 -5.05 -41.20
C ALA A 25 0.36 -5.71 -39.89
N PRO A 26 1.25 -5.90 -38.90
CA PRO A 26 0.81 -6.37 -37.59
C PRO A 26 -0.24 -5.38 -37.06
N PRO A 27 -1.27 -5.87 -36.33
CA PRO A 27 -2.21 -4.97 -35.70
C PRO A 27 -1.41 -3.99 -34.84
N ALA A 28 -1.62 -2.70 -35.05
CA ALA A 28 -1.12 -1.70 -34.13
C ALA A 28 -1.69 -2.05 -32.76
N PHE A 29 -0.83 -2.47 -31.83
CA PHE A 29 -1.20 -2.49 -30.43
C PHE A 29 -1.54 -1.04 -30.09
N GLY A 30 -2.84 -0.74 -30.06
CA GLY A 30 -3.30 0.55 -29.58
C GLY A 30 -2.74 0.73 -28.19
N ASP A 31 -2.14 1.90 -27.94
CA ASP A 31 -1.79 2.30 -26.59
C ASP A 31 -3.00 2.03 -25.68
N PRO A 32 -2.81 1.41 -24.50
CA PRO A 32 -3.92 1.21 -23.58
C PRO A 32 -4.63 2.55 -23.38
N PRO A 33 -5.98 2.58 -23.37
CA PRO A 33 -6.70 3.82 -23.18
C PRO A 33 -6.19 4.47 -21.89
N VAL A 34 -5.87 5.77 -21.96
CA VAL A 34 -5.35 6.58 -20.84
C VAL A 34 -6.27 6.50 -19.59
N ALA A 35 -7.51 6.04 -19.76
CA ALA A 35 -8.38 5.60 -18.68
C ALA A 35 -7.89 4.27 -18.08
N GLU A 36 -6.99 4.34 -17.10
CA GLU A 36 -6.85 3.43 -15.93
C GLU A 36 -5.45 3.40 -15.29
N LEU A 37 -4.61 4.43 -15.49
CA LEU A 37 -3.44 4.55 -14.60
C LEU A 37 -3.94 4.64 -13.14
N PRO A 38 -3.37 3.88 -12.19
CA PRO A 38 -3.77 3.90 -10.78
C PRO A 38 -3.83 5.31 -10.17
N VAL A 39 -2.97 6.22 -10.67
CA VAL A 39 -2.96 7.63 -10.30
C VAL A 39 -4.26 8.36 -10.65
N LEU A 40 -4.88 8.09 -11.80
CA LEU A 40 -6.11 8.76 -12.21
C LEU A 40 -7.31 8.31 -11.38
N ALA A 41 -7.36 7.02 -11.03
CA ALA A 41 -8.37 6.48 -10.11
C ALA A 41 -8.22 7.10 -8.71
N ALA A 42 -6.98 7.18 -8.20
CA ALA A 42 -6.69 7.84 -6.92
C ALA A 42 -7.08 9.33 -6.94
N MET A 43 -6.75 10.07 -8.01
CA MET A 43 -7.12 11.47 -8.14
C MET A 43 -8.65 11.67 -8.13
N ARG A 44 -9.42 10.80 -8.79
CA ARG A 44 -10.90 10.86 -8.74
C ARG A 44 -11.42 10.63 -7.33
N ARG A 45 -10.90 9.59 -6.64
CA ARG A 45 -11.32 9.21 -5.28
C ARG A 45 -10.96 10.29 -4.25
N ASP A 46 -9.71 10.74 -4.27
CA ASP A 46 -9.14 11.55 -3.19
C ASP A 46 -9.35 13.05 -3.38
N LEU A 47 -9.35 13.52 -4.64
CA LEU A 47 -9.47 14.94 -4.97
C LEU A 47 -10.85 15.31 -5.52
N GLY A 48 -11.72 14.31 -5.78
CA GLY A 48 -13.05 14.55 -6.37
C GLY A 48 -13.00 15.12 -7.79
N VAL A 49 -11.88 14.96 -8.51
CA VAL A 49 -11.70 15.55 -9.84
C VAL A 49 -12.42 14.71 -10.90
N ALA A 50 -13.38 15.30 -11.62
CA ALA A 50 -14.12 14.61 -12.67
C ALA A 50 -13.25 14.18 -13.86
N ASP A 51 -12.37 15.09 -14.33
CA ASP A 51 -11.41 14.83 -15.41
C ASP A 51 -9.96 14.98 -14.92
N PRO A 52 -9.36 13.90 -14.37
CA PRO A 52 -7.98 13.94 -13.88
C PRO A 52 -6.94 14.11 -15.00
N VAL A 53 -7.28 13.79 -16.26
CA VAL A 53 -6.37 13.94 -17.40
C VAL A 53 -6.24 15.43 -17.75
N ALA A 54 -7.37 16.14 -17.88
CA ALA A 54 -7.37 17.59 -18.08
C ALA A 54 -6.68 18.32 -16.91
N ARG A 55 -6.90 17.85 -15.67
CA ARG A 55 -6.24 18.40 -14.47
C ARG A 55 -4.71 18.32 -14.57
N LEU A 56 -4.16 17.14 -14.89
CA LEU A 56 -2.71 16.97 -15.03
C LEU A 56 -2.13 17.78 -16.20
N ALA A 57 -2.89 17.95 -17.29
CA ALA A 57 -2.48 18.82 -18.40
C ALA A 57 -2.36 20.29 -17.96
N ALA A 58 -3.37 20.81 -17.23
CA ALA A 58 -3.36 22.16 -16.69
C ALA A 58 -2.21 22.40 -15.69
N GLU A 59 -1.94 21.43 -14.80
CA GLU A 59 -0.81 21.51 -13.85
C GLU A 59 0.55 21.54 -14.55
N ARG A 60 0.71 20.80 -15.66
CA ARG A 60 1.94 20.83 -16.48
C ARG A 60 2.16 22.20 -17.14
N GLU A 61 1.11 22.80 -17.69
CA GLU A 61 1.20 24.16 -18.24
C GLU A 61 1.50 25.19 -17.15
N ALA A 62 0.84 25.08 -15.99
CA ALA A 62 1.14 25.92 -14.83
C ALA A 62 2.59 25.79 -14.38
N ALA A 63 3.14 24.57 -14.31
CA ALA A 63 4.54 24.35 -13.93
C ALA A 63 5.54 24.94 -14.96
N ARG A 64 5.21 24.93 -16.26
CA ARG A 64 6.01 25.60 -17.30
C ARG A 64 5.98 27.11 -17.13
N ALA A 65 4.79 27.69 -16.98
CA ALA A 65 4.58 29.12 -16.78
C ALA A 65 5.29 29.62 -15.51
N ASP A 66 5.18 28.87 -14.41
CA ASP A 66 5.79 29.22 -13.12
C ASP A 66 7.30 29.38 -13.23
N ARG A 67 8.00 28.42 -13.84
CA ARG A 67 9.45 28.49 -14.05
C ARG A 67 9.86 29.73 -14.84
N GLY A 68 9.16 30.04 -15.94
CA GLY A 68 9.44 31.21 -16.76
C GLY A 68 9.19 32.52 -16.03
N LEU A 69 8.06 32.62 -15.33
CA LEU A 69 7.67 33.83 -14.61
C LEU A 69 8.54 34.09 -13.39
N ARG A 70 8.97 33.05 -12.66
CA ARG A 70 9.93 33.19 -11.56
C ARG A 70 11.24 33.82 -12.02
N ALA A 71 11.77 33.39 -13.16
CA ALA A 71 12.98 33.97 -13.75
C ALA A 71 12.78 35.43 -14.22
N ALA A 72 11.63 35.72 -14.84
CA ALA A 72 11.35 37.04 -15.40
C ALA A 72 11.02 38.12 -14.35
N LEU A 73 10.37 37.75 -13.25
CA LEU A 73 9.82 38.70 -12.28
C LEU A 73 10.82 39.11 -11.19
N GLY A 74 11.78 38.24 -10.87
CA GLY A 74 12.80 38.50 -9.85
C GLY A 74 12.20 38.98 -8.52
N THR A 75 12.65 40.12 -8.02
CA THR A 75 12.20 40.69 -6.73
C THR A 75 10.74 41.16 -6.71
N ARG A 76 10.07 41.24 -7.86
CA ARG A 76 8.64 41.57 -7.94
C ARG A 76 7.72 40.39 -7.64
N LEU A 77 8.27 39.18 -7.54
CA LEU A 77 7.51 37.97 -7.25
C LEU A 77 7.10 37.92 -5.77
N GLY A 78 5.80 37.74 -5.53
CA GLY A 78 5.19 37.51 -4.22
C GLY A 78 4.90 36.03 -3.92
N GLY A 79 5.19 35.15 -4.87
CA GLY A 79 4.92 33.71 -4.83
C GLY A 79 3.95 33.26 -5.93
N SER A 80 3.66 31.96 -5.99
CA SER A 80 2.77 31.39 -7.00
C SER A 80 2.09 30.12 -6.48
N TRP A 81 0.89 29.82 -6.97
CA TRP A 81 0.16 28.59 -6.65
C TRP A 81 -0.77 28.19 -7.79
N PHE A 82 -1.12 26.91 -7.87
CA PHE A 82 -2.12 26.42 -8.79
C PHE A 82 -3.51 26.57 -8.18
N ASP A 83 -4.38 27.31 -8.84
CA ASP A 83 -5.80 27.36 -8.51
C ASP A 83 -6.47 26.12 -9.08
N ALA A 84 -6.76 25.18 -8.19
CA ALA A 84 -7.35 23.88 -8.49
C ALA A 84 -8.73 23.97 -9.13
N GLU A 85 -9.55 24.93 -8.72
CA GLU A 85 -10.92 25.12 -9.19
C GLU A 85 -10.94 25.76 -10.58
N ARG A 86 -10.04 26.73 -10.81
CA ARG A 86 -9.91 27.44 -12.08
C ARG A 86 -9.01 26.69 -13.08
N GLY A 87 -8.25 25.70 -12.63
CA GLY A 87 -7.29 24.97 -13.45
C GLY A 87 -6.15 25.87 -13.97
N LYS A 88 -5.71 26.87 -13.18
CA LYS A 88 -4.82 27.93 -13.65
C LYS A 88 -3.75 28.32 -12.64
N LEU A 89 -2.56 28.68 -13.12
CA LEU A 89 -1.52 29.27 -12.28
C LEU A 89 -1.91 30.69 -11.87
N VAL A 90 -1.83 31.00 -10.57
CA VAL A 90 -1.87 32.36 -10.06
C VAL A 90 -0.47 32.76 -9.61
N VAL A 91 -0.03 33.95 -10.01
CA VAL A 91 1.27 34.52 -9.66
C VAL A 91 1.05 35.81 -8.89
N ALA A 92 1.46 35.80 -7.63
CA ALA A 92 1.46 36.98 -6.80
C ALA A 92 2.61 37.91 -7.21
N VAL A 93 2.32 39.20 -7.34
CA VAL A 93 3.30 40.25 -7.65
C VAL A 93 3.14 41.43 -6.70
N THR A 94 4.24 42.12 -6.39
CA THR A 94 4.23 43.33 -5.54
C THR A 94 4.09 44.63 -6.33
N ASP A 95 4.20 44.55 -7.65
CA ASP A 95 4.11 45.69 -8.58
C ASP A 95 3.05 45.40 -9.64
N SER A 96 2.04 46.26 -9.74
CA SER A 96 0.95 46.12 -10.72
C SER A 96 1.45 46.16 -12.17
N ARG A 97 2.62 46.76 -12.44
CA ARG A 97 3.25 46.78 -13.77
C ARG A 97 3.67 45.38 -14.25
N ALA A 98 3.90 44.45 -13.32
CA ALA A 98 4.23 43.07 -13.65
C ALA A 98 3.03 42.25 -14.16
N ALA A 99 1.79 42.74 -13.97
CA ALA A 99 0.58 42.00 -14.31
C ALA A 99 0.47 41.67 -15.81
N ALA A 100 1.01 42.52 -16.69
CA ALA A 100 1.03 42.25 -18.13
C ALA A 100 1.96 41.08 -18.48
N ALA A 101 3.15 41.03 -17.88
CA ALA A 101 4.10 39.94 -18.06
C ALA A 101 3.55 38.61 -17.55
N VAL A 102 2.87 38.62 -16.39
CA VAL A 102 2.20 37.44 -15.83
C VAL A 102 1.14 36.87 -16.77
N ARG A 103 0.27 37.73 -17.34
CA ARG A 103 -0.74 37.30 -18.30
C ARG A 103 -0.13 36.77 -19.59
N ALA A 104 0.91 37.43 -20.11
CA ALA A 104 1.64 36.97 -21.29
C ALA A 104 2.32 35.60 -21.06
N GLY A 105 2.73 35.31 -19.84
CA GLY A 105 3.25 34.00 -19.41
C GLY A 105 2.17 32.94 -19.16
N GLY A 106 0.89 33.22 -19.44
CA GLY A 106 -0.21 32.25 -19.30
C GLY A 106 -0.82 32.13 -17.89
N ALA A 107 -0.47 33.04 -16.97
CA ALA A 107 -0.91 32.99 -15.58
C ALA A 107 -1.84 34.16 -15.19
N GLU A 108 -2.47 34.04 -14.04
CA GLU A 108 -3.32 35.08 -13.46
C GLU A 108 -2.53 35.93 -12.44
N PRO A 109 -2.41 37.25 -12.61
CA PRO A 109 -1.72 38.10 -11.65
C PRO A 109 -2.58 38.39 -10.43
N ARG A 110 -1.98 38.29 -9.24
CA ARG A 110 -2.55 38.79 -7.99
C ARG A 110 -1.62 39.82 -7.37
N LEU A 111 -2.10 41.04 -7.12
CA LEU A 111 -1.31 42.03 -6.39
C LEU A 111 -1.28 41.65 -4.90
N VAL A 112 -0.08 41.66 -4.31
CA VAL A 112 0.14 41.35 -2.89
C VAL A 112 1.09 42.36 -2.25
N ALA A 113 1.08 42.42 -0.91
CA ALA A 113 1.88 43.38 -0.16
C ALA A 113 3.36 42.96 -0.02
N ARG A 114 3.64 41.66 0.08
CA ARG A 114 4.98 41.14 0.38
C ARG A 114 5.56 40.34 -0.78
N GLY A 115 6.84 40.56 -1.04
CA GLY A 115 7.63 39.73 -1.94
C GLY A 115 7.95 38.37 -1.31
N GLU A 116 8.26 37.38 -2.14
CA GLU A 116 8.64 36.03 -1.71
C GLU A 116 9.89 36.06 -0.82
N SER A 117 10.85 36.96 -1.09
CA SER A 117 12.06 37.13 -0.28
C SER A 117 11.76 37.62 1.15
N THR A 118 10.76 38.49 1.32
CA THR A 118 10.31 38.95 2.64
C THR A 118 9.71 37.80 3.45
N LEU A 119 8.85 36.98 2.82
CA LEU A 119 8.25 35.81 3.46
C LEU A 119 9.30 34.74 3.78
N ALA A 120 10.26 34.51 2.88
CA ALA A 120 11.38 33.59 3.10
C ALA A 120 12.27 34.04 4.27
N ALA A 121 12.55 35.34 4.40
CA ALA A 121 13.31 35.88 5.52
C ALA A 121 12.57 35.68 6.86
N ALA A 122 11.25 35.88 6.88
CA ALA A 122 10.43 35.61 8.06
C ALA A 122 10.44 34.12 8.44
N LYS A 123 10.25 33.21 7.47
CA LYS A 123 10.35 31.76 7.70
C LYS A 123 11.74 31.36 8.21
N SER A 124 12.80 31.93 7.65
CA SER A 124 14.18 31.64 8.06
C SER A 124 14.45 32.02 9.53
N ARG A 125 13.80 33.06 10.05
CA ARG A 125 13.88 33.41 11.48
C ARG A 125 13.19 32.36 12.36
N LEU A 126 12.03 31.85 11.94
CA LEU A 126 11.36 30.75 12.63
C LEU A 126 12.18 29.46 12.57
N ASP A 127 12.82 29.17 11.43
CA ASP A 127 13.73 28.02 11.29
C ASP A 127 14.90 28.13 12.30
N ALA A 128 15.51 29.31 12.42
CA ALA A 128 16.57 29.56 13.40
C ALA A 128 16.08 29.48 14.86
N ALA A 129 14.81 29.82 15.12
CA ALA A 129 14.16 29.72 16.43
C ALA A 129 13.56 28.33 16.71
N SER A 130 13.74 27.35 15.82
CA SER A 130 13.18 26.00 15.98
C SER A 130 13.58 25.27 17.27
N PRO A 131 14.80 25.44 17.86
CA PRO A 131 15.15 24.76 19.11
C PRO A 131 14.30 25.21 20.31
N SER A 132 13.71 26.41 20.26
CA SER A 132 12.81 26.93 21.30
C SER A 132 11.33 26.80 20.94
N ALA A 133 11.01 26.17 19.81
CA ALA A 133 9.63 25.99 19.37
C ALA A 133 8.86 25.11 20.36
N PRO A 134 7.67 25.54 20.82
CA PRO A 134 6.82 24.71 21.66
C PRO A 134 6.46 23.37 20.98
N ALA A 135 6.34 22.29 21.75
CA ALA A 135 5.86 21.00 21.23
C ALA A 135 4.49 21.10 20.54
N SER A 136 3.67 22.09 20.95
CA SER A 136 2.36 22.43 20.40
C SER A 136 2.41 23.19 19.06
N VAL A 137 3.59 23.49 18.51
CA VAL A 137 3.78 24.09 17.17
C VAL A 137 4.35 23.01 16.24
N PRO A 138 3.49 22.30 15.49
CA PRO A 138 3.92 21.16 14.67
C PRO A 138 4.56 21.53 13.32
N GLY A 139 4.59 22.80 12.92
CA GLY A 139 5.26 23.24 11.70
C GLY A 139 4.92 24.65 11.25
N TRP A 140 5.68 25.17 10.29
CA TRP A 140 5.48 26.49 9.68
C TRP A 140 6.00 26.52 8.24
N GLN A 141 5.37 27.34 7.38
CA GLN A 141 5.71 27.44 5.96
C GLN A 141 5.34 28.81 5.37
N VAL A 142 5.94 29.17 4.24
CA VAL A 142 5.43 30.27 3.42
C VAL A 142 4.13 29.83 2.73
N ASP A 143 3.10 30.68 2.79
CA ASP A 143 1.84 30.50 2.08
C ASP A 143 1.66 31.67 1.09
N PRO A 144 1.90 31.45 -0.21
CA PRO A 144 1.77 32.49 -1.22
C PRO A 144 0.31 32.89 -1.47
N ALA A 145 -0.67 32.02 -1.19
CA ALA A 145 -2.08 32.31 -1.42
C ALA A 145 -2.65 33.30 -0.39
N THR A 146 -2.14 33.27 0.84
CA THR A 146 -2.46 34.24 1.90
C THR A 146 -1.41 35.35 2.04
N ASN A 147 -0.31 35.29 1.28
CA ASN A 147 0.84 36.21 1.34
C ASN A 147 1.41 36.39 2.76
N SER A 148 1.57 35.27 3.46
CA SER A 148 2.02 35.19 4.86
C SER A 148 2.93 33.97 5.10
N VAL A 149 3.51 33.88 6.29
CA VAL A 149 4.07 32.65 6.84
C VAL A 149 2.98 31.99 7.68
N LEU A 150 2.50 30.81 7.29
CA LEU A 150 1.51 30.06 8.05
C LEU A 150 2.20 29.25 9.15
N VAL A 151 1.80 29.46 10.41
CA VAL A 151 2.27 28.71 11.59
C VAL A 151 1.14 27.80 12.08
N LYS A 152 1.41 26.50 12.10
CA LYS A 152 0.47 25.50 12.62
C LYS A 152 0.57 25.43 14.15
N HIS A 153 -0.55 25.22 14.83
CA HIS A 153 -0.58 24.99 16.28
C HIS A 153 -1.56 23.88 16.67
N ALA A 154 -1.34 23.21 17.79
CA ALA A 154 -2.30 22.27 18.36
C ALA A 154 -3.60 23.00 18.78
N PRO A 155 -4.73 22.27 18.94
CA PRO A 155 -5.98 22.86 19.42
C PRO A 155 -5.80 23.64 20.73
N GLY A 156 -6.30 24.88 20.76
CA GLY A 156 -6.18 25.79 21.90
C GLY A 156 -4.77 26.37 22.17
N ALA A 157 -3.78 26.11 21.30
CA ALA A 157 -2.39 26.52 21.52
C ALA A 157 -1.95 27.78 20.72
N GLU A 158 -2.87 28.51 20.09
CA GLU A 158 -2.56 29.65 19.24
C GLU A 158 -1.79 30.76 19.97
N ALA A 159 -2.20 31.12 21.19
CA ALA A 159 -1.53 32.14 22.00
C ALA A 159 -0.06 31.78 22.27
N ARG A 160 0.23 30.49 22.48
CA ARG A 160 1.60 29.99 22.68
C ARG A 160 2.42 30.05 21.40
N ALA A 161 1.81 29.76 20.25
CA ALA A 161 2.45 29.93 18.95
C ALA A 161 2.76 31.41 18.67
N ARG A 162 1.84 32.32 18.98
CA ARG A 162 2.03 33.79 18.86
C ARG A 162 3.18 34.29 19.72
N ALA A 163 3.26 33.84 20.97
CA ALA A 163 4.37 34.21 21.86
C ALA A 163 5.73 33.75 21.32
N TRP A 164 5.82 32.53 20.79
CA TRP A 164 7.06 32.02 20.18
C TRP A 164 7.44 32.80 18.91
N VAL A 165 6.48 33.09 18.02
CA VAL A 165 6.71 33.90 16.81
C VAL A 165 7.22 35.30 17.15
N ALA A 166 6.63 35.94 18.17
CA ALA A 166 7.08 37.25 18.65
C ALA A 166 8.51 37.18 19.23
N ALA A 167 8.82 36.14 20.01
CA ALA A 167 10.16 35.91 20.54
C ALA A 167 11.20 35.63 19.43
N ALA A 168 10.78 35.05 18.31
CA ALA A 168 11.62 34.87 17.11
C ALA A 168 11.83 36.17 16.30
N GLY A 169 11.23 37.29 16.72
CA GLY A 169 11.38 38.59 16.05
C GLY A 169 10.75 38.63 14.66
N VAL A 170 9.66 37.88 14.45
CA VAL A 170 8.87 37.90 13.22
C VAL A 170 7.65 38.80 13.42
N ASP A 171 7.42 39.70 12.46
CA ASP A 171 6.27 40.61 12.47
C ASP A 171 4.94 39.84 12.46
N ALA A 172 4.06 40.17 13.41
CA ALA A 172 2.76 39.51 13.56
C ALA A 172 1.86 39.70 12.32
N GLY A 173 1.98 40.83 11.61
CA GLY A 173 1.25 41.07 10.36
C GLY A 173 1.68 40.15 9.22
N THR A 174 2.86 39.54 9.32
CA THR A 174 3.45 38.65 8.30
C THR A 174 3.07 37.18 8.53
N VAL A 175 2.40 36.85 9.64
CA VAL A 175 2.10 35.48 10.05
C VAL A 175 0.59 35.23 10.08
N SER A 176 0.18 34.07 9.58
CA SER A 176 -1.16 33.50 9.80
C SER A 176 -1.05 32.25 10.65
N TYR A 177 -2.14 31.87 11.32
CA TYR A 177 -2.18 30.71 12.20
C TYR A 177 -3.22 29.70 11.72
N LEU A 178 -2.89 28.42 11.80
CA LEU A 178 -3.79 27.32 11.46
C LEU A 178 -3.78 26.28 12.58
N GLU A 179 -4.96 25.98 13.10
CA GLU A 179 -5.13 24.85 14.01
C GLU A 179 -4.87 23.54 13.25
N ALA A 180 -3.90 22.76 13.72
CA ALA A 180 -3.56 21.47 13.18
C ALA A 180 -4.34 20.35 13.87
N VAL A 181 -4.77 19.37 13.08
CA VAL A 181 -5.44 18.16 13.57
C VAL A 181 -4.53 17.32 14.48
N GLY A 182 -3.20 17.50 14.39
CA GLY A 182 -2.23 16.85 15.26
C GLY A 182 -0.78 17.11 14.84
N ARG A 183 0.16 16.54 15.59
CA ARG A 183 1.59 16.58 15.24
C ARG A 183 1.91 15.50 14.21
N PRO A 184 2.57 15.83 13.08
CA PRO A 184 3.01 14.83 12.12
C PRO A 184 3.96 13.81 12.74
N ARG A 185 3.92 12.58 12.23
CA ARG A 185 4.81 11.49 12.59
C ARG A 185 5.22 10.74 11.31
N PRO A 186 6.39 10.10 11.27
CA PRO A 186 6.71 9.14 10.23
C PRO A 186 5.63 8.05 10.16
N LEU A 187 5.28 7.64 8.94
CA LEU A 187 4.43 6.48 8.68
C LEU A 187 5.33 5.32 8.29
N ILE A 188 5.06 4.14 8.82
CA ILE A 188 5.85 2.93 8.58
C ILE A 188 4.92 1.72 8.49
N ASP A 189 5.19 0.84 7.53
CA ASP A 189 4.52 -0.45 7.43
C ASP A 189 5.16 -1.43 8.42
N VAL A 190 4.34 -2.08 9.23
CA VAL A 190 4.74 -3.23 10.04
C VAL A 190 4.52 -4.48 9.21
N VAL A 191 5.62 -5.10 8.80
CA VAL A 191 5.64 -6.28 7.91
C VAL A 191 6.37 -7.40 8.63
N GLY A 192 5.84 -8.63 8.55
CA GLY A 192 6.50 -9.82 9.08
C GLY A 192 7.94 -9.96 8.56
N GLY A 193 8.86 -10.37 9.44
CA GLY A 193 10.28 -10.53 9.15
C GLY A 193 11.12 -9.26 9.30
N ASN A 194 10.51 -8.06 9.28
CA ASN A 194 11.26 -6.83 9.49
C ASN A 194 11.77 -6.72 10.94
N ARG A 195 12.91 -6.06 11.12
CA ARG A 195 13.50 -5.81 12.44
C ARG A 195 12.60 -4.89 13.28
N TYR A 196 12.57 -5.12 14.59
CA TYR A 196 12.19 -4.13 15.60
C TYR A 196 13.20 -4.16 16.76
N TRP A 197 13.28 -3.06 17.51
CA TRP A 197 14.26 -2.90 18.58
C TRP A 197 13.60 -2.79 19.95
N THR A 198 14.15 -3.50 20.93
CA THR A 198 13.85 -3.32 22.35
C THR A 198 14.97 -2.49 23.01
N SER A 199 14.89 -2.28 24.33
CA SER A 199 15.97 -1.61 25.07
C SER A 199 17.26 -2.42 25.15
N LYS A 200 17.24 -3.73 24.85
CA LYS A 200 18.40 -4.63 24.99
C LYS A 200 18.95 -5.12 23.65
N TYR A 201 18.10 -5.53 22.71
CA TYR A 201 18.54 -6.13 21.44
C TYR A 201 17.44 -6.04 20.37
N GLY A 202 17.79 -6.44 19.14
CA GLY A 202 16.86 -6.48 18.01
C GLY A 202 16.20 -7.84 17.86
N CYS A 203 14.89 -7.83 17.63
CA CYS A 203 14.11 -9.00 17.23
C CYS A 203 13.44 -8.73 15.88
N SER A 204 12.66 -9.68 15.40
CA SER A 204 11.95 -9.61 14.12
C SER A 204 10.44 -9.67 14.35
N VAL A 205 9.69 -8.88 13.60
CA VAL A 205 8.22 -8.91 13.60
C VAL A 205 7.77 -10.28 13.12
N GLY A 206 6.86 -10.94 13.85
CA GLY A 206 6.28 -12.21 13.45
C GLY A 206 5.20 -12.01 12.40
N PHE A 207 4.00 -11.67 12.82
CA PHE A 207 2.90 -11.37 11.91
C PHE A 207 2.12 -10.16 12.40
N SER A 208 1.66 -9.35 11.45
CA SER A 208 0.75 -8.25 11.77
C SER A 208 -0.61 -8.79 12.18
N VAL A 209 -1.13 -8.25 13.26
CA VAL A 209 -2.47 -8.51 13.78
C VAL A 209 -3.22 -7.19 13.91
N GLN A 210 -4.54 -7.24 14.12
CA GLN A 210 -5.30 -6.03 14.34
C GLN A 210 -4.75 -5.24 15.55
N GLY A 211 -4.27 -4.03 15.28
CA GLY A 211 -3.73 -3.13 16.31
C GLY A 211 -2.27 -3.40 16.73
N GLY A 212 -1.55 -4.29 16.04
CA GLY A 212 -0.13 -4.51 16.34
C GLY A 212 0.52 -5.66 15.59
N PHE A 213 1.43 -6.35 16.24
CA PHE A 213 2.09 -7.55 15.71
C PHE A 213 2.39 -8.57 16.81
N ILE A 214 2.45 -9.85 16.44
CA ILE A 214 2.93 -10.93 17.31
C ILE A 214 4.43 -11.15 17.11
N SER A 215 5.10 -11.62 18.16
CA SER A 215 6.54 -11.89 18.20
C SER A 215 6.84 -12.98 19.23
N ALA A 216 8.13 -13.25 19.50
CA ALA A 216 8.58 -14.14 20.56
C ALA A 216 8.52 -13.45 21.93
N GLY A 217 8.21 -14.24 22.98
CA GLY A 217 8.11 -13.78 24.36
C GLY A 217 9.45 -13.41 24.98
N HIS A 218 10.51 -14.15 24.62
CA HIS A 218 11.84 -13.88 25.15
C HIS A 218 12.36 -12.49 24.75
N CYS A 219 11.85 -11.90 23.66
CA CYS A 219 12.27 -10.59 23.15
C CYS A 219 11.97 -9.40 24.08
N GLY A 220 11.01 -9.52 25.00
CA GLY A 220 10.65 -8.43 25.89
C GLY A 220 9.52 -8.78 26.86
N LYS A 221 9.44 -8.03 27.95
CA LYS A 221 8.42 -8.22 29.00
C LYS A 221 7.21 -7.31 28.79
N VAL A 222 6.07 -7.70 29.37
CA VAL A 222 4.87 -6.86 29.39
C VAL A 222 5.21 -5.46 29.93
N GLY A 223 4.86 -4.44 29.15
CA GLY A 223 5.11 -3.04 29.45
C GLY A 223 6.38 -2.43 28.88
N GLU A 224 7.32 -3.25 28.38
CA GLU A 224 8.45 -2.74 27.63
C GLU A 224 8.01 -2.17 26.28
N THR A 225 8.78 -1.21 25.75
CA THR A 225 8.47 -0.52 24.49
C THR A 225 9.40 -0.93 23.36
N THR A 226 8.89 -0.89 22.13
CA THR A 226 9.67 -1.14 20.91
C THR A 226 9.89 0.14 20.11
N THR A 227 10.90 0.12 19.25
CA THR A 227 11.12 1.14 18.21
C THR A 227 11.35 0.50 16.85
N GLN A 228 10.90 1.19 15.80
CA GLN A 228 11.01 0.78 14.40
C GLN A 228 10.55 -0.66 14.12
N PRO A 229 9.26 -1.02 14.31
CA PRO A 229 8.12 -0.17 14.67
C PRO A 229 8.00 0.21 16.15
N GLY A 230 7.43 1.39 16.39
CA GLY A 230 7.06 1.86 17.73
C GLY A 230 5.91 1.07 18.35
N GLY A 231 6.03 0.66 19.61
CA GLY A 231 4.97 -0.13 20.26
C GLY A 231 5.23 -0.45 21.72
N ARG A 232 4.34 -1.27 22.30
CA ARG A 232 4.40 -1.75 23.68
C ARG A 232 3.98 -3.21 23.77
N PHE A 233 4.74 -4.01 24.51
CA PHE A 233 4.37 -5.40 24.82
C PHE A 233 3.13 -5.42 25.73
N GLU A 234 1.99 -5.86 25.19
CA GLU A 234 0.74 -6.06 25.94
C GLU A 234 0.65 -7.48 26.48
N GLY A 235 1.26 -8.44 25.80
CA GLY A 235 1.40 -9.81 26.24
C GLY A 235 2.82 -10.33 25.99
N SER A 236 3.35 -11.11 26.92
CA SER A 236 4.60 -11.86 26.76
C SER A 236 4.59 -13.07 27.69
N SER A 237 5.00 -14.24 27.18
CA SER A 237 5.16 -15.50 27.92
C SER A 237 6.47 -16.15 27.49
N PHE A 238 7.41 -16.30 28.42
CA PHE A 238 8.67 -17.04 28.27
C PHE A 238 9.34 -17.24 29.65
N PRO A 239 9.79 -18.46 30.03
CA PRO A 239 9.70 -19.73 29.28
C PRO A 239 8.30 -20.38 29.38
N THR A 240 8.19 -21.69 29.14
CA THR A 240 6.98 -22.53 28.96
C THR A 240 6.42 -22.42 27.55
N ASP A 241 6.19 -21.19 27.11
CA ASP A 241 5.87 -20.84 25.74
C ASP A 241 6.88 -19.79 25.27
N ASP A 242 6.83 -19.38 24.01
CA ASP A 242 7.64 -18.27 23.53
C ASP A 242 6.86 -17.34 22.61
N MET A 243 5.94 -16.58 23.22
CA MET A 243 5.01 -15.72 22.50
C MET A 243 4.87 -14.33 23.11
N ALA A 244 4.60 -13.36 22.25
CA ALA A 244 4.27 -12.00 22.63
C ALA A 244 3.26 -11.37 21.66
N PHE A 245 2.53 -10.40 22.19
CA PHE A 245 1.76 -9.43 21.41
C PHE A 245 2.26 -8.02 21.73
N VAL A 246 2.68 -7.30 20.69
CA VAL A 246 3.10 -5.91 20.75
C VAL A 246 2.03 -5.05 20.09
N ARG A 247 1.39 -4.19 20.89
CA ARG A 247 0.47 -3.17 20.38
C ARG A 247 1.29 -2.05 19.76
N THR A 248 1.00 -1.72 18.51
CA THR A 248 1.75 -0.67 17.81
C THR A 248 1.28 0.72 18.23
N ASN A 249 2.20 1.67 18.24
CA ASN A 249 1.87 3.07 18.35
C ASN A 249 1.03 3.49 17.14
N ALA A 250 0.29 4.57 17.29
CA ALA A 250 -0.39 5.13 16.14
C ALA A 250 0.68 5.63 15.12
N GLY A 251 0.47 5.36 13.83
CA GLY A 251 1.38 5.76 12.72
C GLY A 251 2.16 4.61 12.14
N GLU A 252 2.26 3.55 12.93
CA GLU A 252 2.65 2.23 12.49
C GLU A 252 1.43 1.60 11.82
N THR A 253 1.60 1.08 10.62
CA THR A 253 0.53 0.49 9.82
C THR A 253 0.78 -1.01 9.71
N PRO A 254 0.10 -1.84 10.52
CA PRO A 254 0.18 -3.29 10.38
C PRO A 254 -0.29 -3.76 9.01
N VAL A 255 0.56 -4.57 8.38
CA VAL A 255 0.37 -5.12 7.04
C VAL A 255 0.40 -6.65 7.09
N GLY A 256 -0.62 -7.30 6.54
CA GLY A 256 -0.76 -8.77 6.42
C GLY A 256 0.16 -9.36 5.37
N ALA A 257 1.46 -9.11 5.49
CA ALA A 257 2.48 -9.63 4.60
C ALA A 257 3.77 -9.92 5.37
N VAL A 258 4.64 -10.73 4.75
CA VAL A 258 5.96 -11.08 5.24
C VAL A 258 7.00 -10.64 4.21
N ASN A 259 8.10 -10.02 4.63
CA ASN A 259 9.19 -9.60 3.76
C ASN A 259 9.91 -10.84 3.19
N ASP A 260 10.07 -10.92 1.87
CA ASP A 260 10.78 -12.02 1.21
C ASP A 260 12.30 -11.80 1.12
N TYR A 261 12.79 -10.64 1.57
CA TYR A 261 14.18 -10.20 1.50
C TYR A 261 14.79 -10.19 0.09
N ASN A 262 13.96 -10.23 -0.95
CA ASN A 262 14.31 -10.17 -2.36
C ASN A 262 13.63 -8.97 -3.07
N GLY A 263 13.26 -7.94 -2.30
CA GLY A 263 12.60 -6.73 -2.79
C GLY A 263 11.08 -6.82 -2.88
N GLY A 264 10.48 -7.91 -2.39
CA GLY A 264 9.04 -8.16 -2.39
C GLY A 264 8.46 -8.53 -1.03
N ARG A 265 7.23 -9.04 -1.05
CA ARG A 265 6.49 -9.51 0.12
C ARG A 265 5.68 -10.75 -0.24
N VAL A 266 5.54 -11.67 0.72
CA VAL A 266 4.60 -12.80 0.67
C VAL A 266 3.33 -12.41 1.42
N ALA A 267 2.19 -12.44 0.75
CA ALA A 267 0.90 -12.17 1.37
C ALA A 267 0.55 -13.26 2.41
N VAL A 268 0.03 -12.82 3.56
CA VAL A 268 -0.51 -13.72 4.57
C VAL A 268 -1.97 -13.98 4.21
N LYS A 269 -2.35 -15.24 4.04
CA LYS A 269 -3.71 -15.67 3.64
C LYS A 269 -4.54 -16.18 4.82
N GLY A 270 -3.87 -16.59 5.90
CA GLY A 270 -4.49 -17.18 7.08
C GLY A 270 -3.44 -17.81 7.99
N SER A 271 -3.88 -18.70 8.88
CA SER A 271 -3.01 -19.43 9.81
C SER A 271 -3.35 -20.93 9.85
N GLN A 272 -3.71 -21.51 8.71
CA GLN A 272 -3.95 -22.96 8.64
C GLN A 272 -2.63 -23.70 8.83
N GLU A 273 -2.62 -24.67 9.75
CA GLU A 273 -1.42 -25.42 10.09
C GLU A 273 -1.03 -26.41 8.98
N ALA A 274 0.19 -26.30 8.48
CA ALA A 274 0.75 -27.22 7.51
C ALA A 274 1.20 -28.54 8.19
N PRO A 275 0.95 -29.72 7.58
CA PRO A 275 1.35 -31.00 8.16
C PRO A 275 2.88 -31.19 8.19
N VAL A 276 3.36 -32.11 9.03
CA VAL A 276 4.76 -32.56 9.04
C VAL A 276 5.17 -33.01 7.63
N GLY A 277 6.40 -32.67 7.22
CA GLY A 277 6.91 -32.89 5.87
C GLY A 277 6.63 -31.73 4.89
N SER A 278 5.81 -30.76 5.27
CA SER A 278 5.57 -29.57 4.42
C SER A 278 6.78 -28.66 4.35
N SER A 279 6.96 -28.02 3.20
CA SER A 279 7.90 -26.90 3.07
C SER A 279 7.46 -25.71 3.91
N ILE A 280 8.43 -25.04 4.51
CA ILE A 280 8.21 -23.85 5.32
C ILE A 280 9.34 -22.87 5.06
N CYS A 281 8.99 -21.58 4.97
CA CYS A 281 9.97 -20.52 4.86
C CYS A 281 9.83 -19.57 6.05
N ARG A 282 10.94 -18.97 6.45
CA ARG A 282 10.99 -18.04 7.55
C ARG A 282 11.58 -16.69 7.12
N SER A 283 11.10 -15.60 7.74
CA SER A 283 11.55 -14.22 7.53
C SER A 283 12.03 -13.57 8.85
N GLY A 284 13.07 -12.73 8.80
CA GLY A 284 13.87 -12.37 9.96
C GLY A 284 14.98 -11.37 9.65
N GLY A 285 15.18 -10.43 10.56
CA GLY A 285 15.99 -9.23 10.43
C GLY A 285 17.50 -9.45 10.38
N THR A 286 17.99 -10.65 10.71
CA THR A 286 19.43 -10.96 10.69
C THR A 286 19.81 -11.70 9.42
N THR A 287 19.15 -12.81 9.10
CA THR A 287 19.57 -13.68 7.98
C THR A 287 18.72 -13.54 6.73
N GLY A 288 17.60 -12.80 6.77
CA GLY A 288 16.71 -12.69 5.61
C GLY A 288 16.08 -14.04 5.27
N TRP A 289 15.47 -14.22 4.10
CA TRP A 289 14.57 -15.35 3.83
C TRP A 289 15.26 -16.71 3.69
N HIS A 290 14.83 -17.70 4.49
CA HIS A 290 15.34 -19.08 4.44
C HIS A 290 14.21 -20.09 4.50
N CYS A 291 14.37 -21.24 3.84
CA CYS A 291 13.35 -22.29 3.80
C CYS A 291 13.91 -23.64 4.27
N GLY A 292 13.00 -24.52 4.66
CA GLY A 292 13.26 -25.88 5.08
C GLY A 292 11.97 -26.70 5.11
N THR A 293 11.94 -27.73 5.95
CA THR A 293 10.81 -28.65 6.08
C THR A 293 10.39 -28.76 7.53
N ILE A 294 9.08 -28.86 7.79
CA ILE A 294 8.53 -29.16 9.11
C ILE A 294 8.87 -30.61 9.46
N ARG A 295 9.62 -30.83 10.54
CA ARG A 295 10.00 -32.16 11.04
C ARG A 295 9.02 -32.70 12.08
N SER A 296 8.55 -31.84 12.97
CA SER A 296 7.61 -32.22 14.02
C SER A 296 6.74 -31.01 14.41
N ARG A 297 5.58 -31.33 14.98
CA ARG A 297 4.77 -30.42 15.77
C ARG A 297 4.72 -30.98 17.19
N ASP A 298 4.45 -30.13 18.15
CA ASP A 298 4.40 -30.48 19.57
C ASP A 298 5.77 -30.85 20.18
N ALA A 299 6.85 -30.22 19.69
CA ALA A 299 8.20 -30.44 20.21
C ALA A 299 8.40 -29.74 21.56
N THR A 300 9.11 -30.39 22.48
CA THR A 300 9.65 -29.74 23.67
C THR A 300 11.08 -29.31 23.41
N VAL A 301 11.36 -28.02 23.60
CA VAL A 301 12.69 -27.42 23.47
C VAL A 301 13.24 -27.16 24.86
N ASP A 302 14.43 -27.67 25.16
CA ASP A 302 15.13 -27.40 26.42
C ASP A 302 16.23 -26.38 26.19
N TYR A 303 16.02 -25.13 26.65
CA TYR A 303 17.01 -24.06 26.55
C TYR A 303 18.03 -24.09 27.71
N GLY A 304 18.06 -25.17 28.49
CA GLY A 304 18.97 -25.34 29.62
C GLY A 304 18.37 -24.85 30.94
N PRO A 305 19.02 -25.17 32.07
CA PRO A 305 18.47 -24.95 33.41
C PRO A 305 18.29 -23.47 33.76
N GLU A 306 19.03 -22.56 33.14
CA GLU A 306 18.94 -21.11 33.39
C GLU A 306 17.72 -20.47 32.71
N ILE A 307 17.25 -21.07 31.61
CA ILE A 307 16.15 -20.53 30.79
C ILE A 307 14.87 -21.36 31.00
N GLY A 308 14.98 -22.68 30.98
CA GLY A 308 13.85 -23.60 31.07
C GLY A 308 13.40 -24.14 29.72
N LYS A 309 12.20 -24.74 29.71
CA LYS A 309 11.66 -25.44 28.55
C LYS A 309 10.58 -24.61 27.86
N VAL A 310 10.46 -24.79 26.55
CA VAL A 310 9.32 -24.33 25.74
C VAL A 310 8.63 -25.57 25.18
N TYR A 311 7.31 -25.61 25.27
CA TYR A 311 6.50 -26.75 24.83
C TYR A 311 5.77 -26.42 23.52
N GLN A 312 5.24 -27.46 22.90
CA GLN A 312 4.35 -27.37 21.74
C GLN A 312 4.95 -26.70 20.49
N ALA A 313 6.29 -26.66 20.39
CA ALA A 313 6.97 -25.97 19.31
C ALA A 313 6.88 -26.73 17.97
N ILE A 314 7.03 -25.99 16.88
CA ILE A 314 7.21 -26.54 15.53
C ILE A 314 8.71 -26.68 15.29
N GLU A 315 9.21 -27.90 15.06
CA GLU A 315 10.60 -28.14 14.68
C GLU A 315 10.75 -28.15 13.16
N THR A 316 11.78 -27.48 12.64
CA THR A 316 12.04 -27.42 11.19
C THR A 316 13.53 -27.54 10.86
N THR A 317 13.81 -27.72 9.57
CA THR A 317 15.18 -27.70 9.01
C THR A 317 15.64 -26.32 8.53
N ALA A 318 14.79 -25.29 8.61
CA ALA A 318 15.20 -23.95 8.21
C ALA A 318 16.26 -23.44 9.19
N CYS A 319 17.27 -22.72 8.70
CA CYS A 319 18.26 -22.09 9.56
C CYS A 319 17.74 -20.75 10.12
N ALA A 320 18.27 -20.35 11.27
CA ALA A 320 18.06 -19.03 11.88
C ALA A 320 19.26 -18.68 12.76
N GLU A 321 19.51 -17.39 12.95
CA GLU A 321 20.61 -16.88 13.78
C GLU A 321 20.10 -15.82 14.79
N PRO A 322 20.92 -15.44 15.79
CA PRO A 322 20.53 -14.41 16.76
C PRO A 322 19.97 -13.15 16.11
N GLY A 323 18.78 -12.74 16.57
CA GLY A 323 18.02 -11.61 16.04
C GLY A 323 16.94 -11.95 15.01
N ASP A 324 16.92 -13.18 14.48
CA ASP A 324 15.76 -13.69 13.72
C ASP A 324 14.59 -14.08 14.64
N SER A 325 14.84 -14.14 15.95
CA SER A 325 13.85 -14.30 17.01
C SER A 325 12.62 -13.43 16.80
N GLY A 326 11.44 -14.02 16.98
CA GLY A 326 10.14 -13.42 16.72
C GLY A 326 9.71 -13.41 15.24
N GLY A 327 10.63 -13.62 14.31
CA GLY A 327 10.37 -13.55 12.87
C GLY A 327 9.35 -14.58 12.36
N SER A 328 8.73 -14.27 11.22
CA SER A 328 7.65 -15.08 10.63
C SER A 328 8.16 -16.45 10.17
N ALA A 329 7.35 -17.50 10.34
CA ALA A 329 7.44 -18.75 9.59
C ALA A 329 6.11 -19.02 8.88
N ILE A 330 6.16 -19.21 7.57
CA ILE A 330 5.01 -19.23 6.67
C ILE A 330 5.12 -20.38 5.67
N SER A 331 3.99 -21.01 5.33
CA SER A 331 3.89 -22.09 4.36
C SER A 331 2.64 -21.87 3.50
N ASP A 332 2.80 -21.79 2.17
CA ASP A 332 1.72 -21.46 1.22
C ASP A 332 0.86 -20.23 1.60
N GLY A 333 1.51 -19.19 2.12
CA GLY A 333 0.82 -17.99 2.61
C GLY A 333 0.10 -18.17 3.96
N GLN A 334 0.14 -19.35 4.57
CA GLN A 334 -0.42 -19.61 5.90
C GLN A 334 0.64 -19.39 6.98
N ALA A 335 0.34 -18.51 7.93
CA ALA A 335 1.18 -18.22 9.08
C ALA A 335 1.29 -19.47 9.99
N GLN A 336 2.51 -19.98 10.17
CA GLN A 336 2.79 -21.21 10.93
C GLN A 336 3.26 -20.90 12.35
N GLY A 337 4.30 -20.07 12.49
CA GLY A 337 4.90 -19.80 13.79
C GLY A 337 5.77 -18.56 13.82
N VAL A 338 6.20 -18.15 15.02
CA VAL A 338 7.21 -17.11 15.23
C VAL A 338 8.51 -17.73 15.75
N THR A 339 9.67 -17.28 15.27
CA THR A 339 10.97 -17.88 15.61
C THR A 339 11.23 -17.82 17.11
N SER A 340 11.38 -18.98 17.75
CA SER A 340 11.73 -19.07 19.18
C SER A 340 13.24 -19.19 19.36
N GLY A 341 13.86 -20.16 18.70
CA GLY A 341 15.31 -20.35 18.72
C GLY A 341 15.71 -21.58 17.93
N GLY A 342 16.99 -21.96 17.98
CA GLY A 342 17.48 -23.08 17.20
C GLY A 342 18.94 -23.42 17.45
N SER A 343 19.46 -24.31 16.62
CA SER A 343 20.86 -24.73 16.59
C SER A 343 21.37 -24.83 15.15
N GLY A 344 22.69 -24.72 14.98
CA GLY A 344 23.33 -24.58 13.66
C GLY A 344 23.49 -23.11 13.24
N ASP A 345 23.74 -22.87 11.96
CA ASP A 345 23.88 -21.55 11.36
C ASP A 345 23.32 -21.51 9.93
N CYS A 346 23.30 -20.33 9.31
CA CYS A 346 22.86 -20.16 7.92
C CYS A 346 24.02 -20.24 6.90
N LYS A 347 25.14 -20.89 7.25
CA LYS A 347 26.34 -21.01 6.39
C LYS A 347 26.39 -22.34 5.63
N GLY A 348 25.25 -23.03 5.52
CA GLY A 348 25.09 -24.27 4.74
C GLY A 348 25.24 -25.56 5.53
N GLY A 349 25.41 -25.48 6.85
CA GLY A 349 25.37 -26.65 7.75
C GLY A 349 23.95 -27.16 8.02
N ALA A 350 23.84 -28.29 8.71
CA ALA A 350 22.56 -28.74 9.24
C ALA A 350 22.09 -27.78 10.35
N ALA A 351 20.85 -27.33 10.26
CA ALA A 351 20.22 -26.47 11.23
C ALA A 351 18.90 -27.06 11.71
N THR A 352 18.52 -26.67 12.92
CA THR A 352 17.19 -26.92 13.48
C THR A 352 16.67 -25.61 14.05
N THR A 353 15.49 -25.18 13.61
CA THR A 353 14.83 -23.98 14.16
C THR A 353 13.45 -24.36 14.69
N TYR A 354 13.13 -23.85 15.87
CA TYR A 354 11.87 -24.03 16.57
C TYR A 354 11.03 -22.75 16.49
N PHE A 355 9.74 -22.94 16.26
CA PHE A 355 8.78 -21.84 16.18
C PHE A 355 7.62 -22.06 17.15
N GLN A 356 7.20 -20.99 17.81
CA GLN A 356 5.97 -20.95 18.58
C GLN A 356 4.76 -20.87 17.61
N PRO A 357 3.78 -21.80 17.67
CA PRO A 357 2.63 -21.82 16.76
C PRO A 357 1.79 -20.54 16.80
N VAL A 358 1.48 -19.97 15.63
CA VAL A 358 0.64 -18.75 15.52
C VAL A 358 -0.77 -18.93 16.08
N PRO A 359 -1.52 -20.02 15.77
CA PRO A 359 -2.90 -20.17 16.27
C PRO A 359 -3.01 -20.06 17.79
N GLU A 360 -2.00 -20.53 18.53
CA GLU A 360 -1.94 -20.43 19.98
C GLU A 360 -1.80 -18.97 20.43
N ILE A 361 -0.89 -18.20 19.83
CA ILE A 361 -0.67 -16.78 20.15
C ILE A 361 -1.94 -15.96 19.89
N LEU A 362 -2.60 -16.19 18.75
CA LEU A 362 -3.84 -15.50 18.38
C LEU A 362 -4.94 -15.76 19.42
N THR A 363 -5.07 -17.02 19.85
CA THR A 363 -6.05 -17.44 20.87
C THR A 363 -5.72 -16.85 22.23
N ARG A 364 -4.47 -16.95 22.68
CA ARG A 364 -4.05 -16.50 24.01
C ARG A 364 -4.26 -15.00 24.23
N TYR A 365 -3.99 -14.20 23.20
CA TYR A 365 -4.10 -12.74 23.29
C TYR A 365 -5.38 -12.18 22.67
N GLY A 366 -6.25 -13.02 22.10
CA GLY A 366 -7.51 -12.61 21.49
C GLY A 366 -7.32 -11.63 20.32
N VAL A 367 -6.26 -11.82 19.53
CA VAL A 367 -5.90 -10.93 18.41
C VAL A 367 -6.17 -11.58 17.07
N THR A 368 -6.55 -10.78 16.07
CA THR A 368 -6.89 -11.27 14.73
C THR A 368 -5.74 -11.03 13.76
N LEU A 369 -5.28 -12.10 13.09
CA LEU A 369 -4.26 -12.03 12.04
C LEU A 369 -4.73 -11.15 10.87
N LEU A 370 -3.85 -10.29 10.37
CA LEU A 370 -4.13 -9.54 9.14
C LEU A 370 -3.74 -10.38 7.92
N THR A 371 -4.67 -10.47 6.97
CA THR A 371 -4.51 -11.23 5.71
C THR A 371 -4.54 -10.36 4.47
N THR A 372 -4.32 -9.05 4.65
CA THR A 372 -4.27 -8.05 3.58
C THR A 372 -2.91 -7.39 3.58
N ASP A 373 -2.18 -7.47 2.48
CA ASP A 373 -0.78 -7.04 2.31
C ASP A 373 -0.58 -5.51 2.22
N GLY A 374 -1.57 -4.72 2.59
CA GLY A 374 -1.49 -3.26 2.60
C GLY A 374 -1.34 -2.65 1.20
N GLY A 375 -1.33 -3.47 0.14
CA GLY A 375 -1.61 -3.00 -1.22
C GLY A 375 -3.03 -2.42 -1.28
N PRO A 376 -3.37 -1.67 -2.35
CA PRO A 376 -4.77 -1.42 -2.63
C PRO A 376 -5.48 -2.77 -2.54
N ASN A 377 -6.57 -2.86 -1.76
CA ASN A 377 -7.53 -3.96 -1.89
C ASN A 377 -7.58 -4.32 -3.38
N PRO A 378 -7.47 -5.61 -3.79
CA PRO A 378 -7.73 -5.95 -5.19
C PRO A 378 -9.02 -5.23 -5.55
N PRO A 379 -8.99 -4.30 -6.53
CA PRO A 379 -9.95 -3.22 -6.61
C PRO A 379 -11.33 -3.83 -6.55
N GLY A 380 -12.01 -3.49 -5.46
CA GLY A 380 -13.38 -3.87 -5.27
C GLY A 380 -14.14 -3.62 -6.55
N CYS A 381 -14.77 -4.65 -7.12
CA CYS A 381 -15.28 -4.54 -8.48
C CYS A 381 -16.67 -3.93 -8.56
N GLY A 382 -17.07 -3.12 -7.56
CA GLY A 382 -18.25 -2.27 -7.66
C GLY A 382 -18.97 -2.03 -6.34
N THR A 383 -20.30 -2.05 -6.42
CA THR A 383 -21.18 -1.86 -5.26
C THR A 383 -21.15 -3.09 -4.36
N SER A 384 -20.91 -2.87 -3.07
CA SER A 384 -20.74 -3.92 -2.07
C SER A 384 -22.03 -4.26 -1.36
N VAL A 385 -22.29 -5.55 -1.18
CA VAL A 385 -23.35 -6.11 -0.33
C VAL A 385 -22.78 -7.19 0.58
N THR A 386 -23.39 -7.36 1.75
CA THR A 386 -23.07 -8.46 2.67
C THR A 386 -24.24 -9.42 2.82
N GLY A 387 -23.92 -10.70 2.92
CA GLY A 387 -24.89 -11.77 3.12
C GLY A 387 -24.29 -12.93 3.90
N ASN A 388 -25.11 -13.91 4.24
CA ASN A 388 -24.69 -15.11 4.97
C ASN A 388 -25.07 -16.34 4.16
N VAL A 389 -24.19 -17.34 4.16
CA VAL A 389 -24.45 -18.65 3.55
C VAL A 389 -24.00 -19.76 4.49
N SER A 390 -24.85 -20.78 4.65
CA SER A 390 -24.53 -21.98 5.41
C SER A 390 -23.86 -23.04 4.54
N SER A 391 -23.16 -23.99 5.15
CA SER A 391 -22.45 -25.07 4.44
C SER A 391 -23.40 -25.84 3.52
N GLY A 392 -23.02 -25.99 2.26
CA GLY A 392 -23.83 -26.64 1.23
C GLY A 392 -25.03 -25.82 0.73
N ALA A 393 -25.28 -24.63 1.28
CA ALA A 393 -26.38 -23.76 0.89
C ALA A 393 -25.96 -22.74 -0.18
N THR A 394 -26.95 -22.02 -0.71
CA THR A 394 -26.75 -20.90 -1.63
C THR A 394 -27.45 -19.64 -1.12
N ALA A 395 -26.81 -18.50 -1.32
CA ALA A 395 -27.43 -17.18 -1.20
C ALA A 395 -27.56 -16.53 -2.58
N VAL A 396 -28.58 -15.68 -2.76
CA VAL A 396 -28.84 -14.99 -4.03
C VAL A 396 -28.77 -13.49 -3.80
N GLU A 397 -28.04 -12.80 -4.67
CA GLU A 397 -27.96 -11.34 -4.70
C GLU A 397 -28.41 -10.76 -6.05
N PRO A 398 -29.16 -9.65 -6.04
CA PRO A 398 -29.66 -8.93 -4.87
C PRO A 398 -30.75 -9.73 -4.14
N LYS A 399 -31.00 -9.42 -2.86
CA LYS A 399 -32.09 -10.02 -2.05
C LYS A 399 -33.50 -9.88 -2.66
N ALA A 400 -33.69 -8.93 -3.58
CA ALA A 400 -34.90 -8.80 -4.40
C ALA A 400 -35.08 -9.96 -5.41
N GLY A 401 -34.09 -10.87 -5.51
CA GLY A 401 -34.08 -12.07 -6.33
C GLY A 401 -33.31 -11.92 -7.64
N TYR A 402 -33.34 -10.74 -8.25
CA TYR A 402 -32.66 -10.44 -9.52
C TYR A 402 -32.47 -8.95 -9.76
N PHE A 403 -31.69 -8.62 -10.79
CA PHE A 403 -31.57 -7.28 -11.36
C PHE A 403 -31.69 -7.33 -12.88
N ASP A 404 -32.21 -6.27 -13.47
CA ASP A 404 -32.14 -6.07 -14.93
C ASP A 404 -30.83 -5.34 -15.29
N ALA A 405 -30.23 -5.75 -16.41
CA ALA A 405 -28.98 -5.20 -16.94
C ALA A 405 -29.09 -4.95 -18.45
N ALA A 406 -28.46 -3.86 -18.91
CA ALA A 406 -28.25 -3.60 -20.33
C ALA A 406 -27.16 -4.53 -20.89
N ALA A 407 -26.94 -4.50 -22.21
CA ALA A 407 -25.81 -5.21 -22.81
C ALA A 407 -24.50 -4.55 -22.37
N GLY A 408 -23.53 -5.34 -21.89
CA GLY A 408 -22.24 -4.83 -21.43
C GLY A 408 -21.53 -5.73 -20.42
N ALA A 409 -20.42 -5.22 -19.91
CA ALA A 409 -19.57 -5.91 -18.94
C ALA A 409 -20.19 -5.93 -17.54
N GLN A 410 -20.32 -7.12 -16.98
CA GLN A 410 -20.69 -7.38 -15.59
C GLN A 410 -19.48 -7.96 -14.86
N LYS A 411 -19.23 -7.50 -13.63
CA LYS A 411 -18.13 -8.00 -12.80
C LYS A 411 -18.63 -8.30 -11.39
N GLY A 412 -18.13 -9.39 -10.79
CA GLY A 412 -18.45 -9.81 -9.44
C GLY A 412 -17.19 -10.27 -8.70
N CYS A 413 -17.06 -9.85 -7.44
CA CYS A 413 -15.92 -10.18 -6.57
C CYS A 413 -16.46 -10.63 -5.23
N LEU A 414 -16.26 -11.91 -4.92
CA LEU A 414 -16.72 -12.52 -3.69
C LEU A 414 -15.56 -12.61 -2.71
N LYS A 415 -15.85 -12.34 -1.43
CA LYS A 415 -14.97 -12.63 -0.30
C LYS A 415 -15.78 -13.26 0.81
N GLY A 416 -15.55 -14.54 1.10
CA GLY A 416 -16.06 -15.23 2.27
C GLY A 416 -15.04 -15.31 3.42
N PRO A 417 -15.41 -15.97 4.53
CA PRO A 417 -14.50 -16.23 5.64
C PRO A 417 -13.28 -17.05 5.22
N ALA A 418 -12.19 -16.98 6.00
CA ALA A 418 -11.04 -17.86 5.78
C ALA A 418 -11.40 -19.31 6.11
N GLY A 419 -10.86 -20.27 5.33
CA GLY A 419 -11.13 -21.70 5.52
C GLY A 419 -12.50 -22.18 5.01
N THR A 420 -13.20 -21.34 4.26
CA THR A 420 -14.41 -21.74 3.54
C THR A 420 -14.15 -21.76 2.03
N ASP A 421 -14.96 -22.49 1.30
CA ASP A 421 -14.95 -22.60 -0.15
C ASP A 421 -16.29 -22.09 -0.66
N PHE A 422 -16.32 -20.83 -1.07
CA PHE A 422 -17.52 -20.15 -1.54
C PHE A 422 -17.34 -19.78 -3.01
N ASP A 423 -18.15 -20.41 -3.85
CA ASP A 423 -18.19 -20.13 -5.28
C ASP A 423 -19.09 -18.93 -5.60
N LEU A 424 -18.77 -18.21 -6.67
CA LEU A 424 -19.61 -17.16 -7.25
C LEU A 424 -20.11 -17.54 -8.63
N TYR A 425 -21.41 -17.45 -8.85
CA TYR A 425 -22.05 -17.71 -10.13
C TYR A 425 -22.86 -16.48 -10.59
N LEU A 426 -22.63 -16.02 -11.82
CA LEU A 426 -23.54 -15.11 -12.51
C LEU A 426 -24.56 -15.94 -13.28
N GLN A 427 -25.84 -15.72 -13.02
CA GLN A 427 -26.94 -16.42 -13.69
C GLN A 427 -27.79 -15.45 -14.51
N LYS A 428 -28.16 -15.86 -15.71
CA LYS A 428 -29.11 -15.15 -16.59
C LYS A 428 -30.43 -15.91 -16.66
N GLN A 429 -31.55 -15.18 -16.61
CA GLN A 429 -32.87 -15.79 -16.77
C GLN A 429 -33.09 -16.24 -18.23
N SER A 430 -33.58 -17.47 -18.40
CA SER A 430 -33.96 -18.09 -19.66
C SER A 430 -35.32 -18.76 -19.50
N GLY A 431 -36.39 -18.05 -19.90
CA GLY A 431 -37.77 -18.46 -19.60
C GLY A 431 -38.04 -18.39 -18.10
N THR A 432 -38.49 -19.49 -17.50
CA THR A 432 -38.70 -19.60 -16.04
C THR A 432 -37.47 -20.08 -15.27
N THR A 433 -36.37 -20.43 -15.97
CA THR A 433 -35.18 -21.04 -15.38
C THR A 433 -33.99 -20.08 -15.37
N TRP A 434 -33.04 -20.30 -14.45
CA TRP A 434 -31.80 -19.55 -14.35
C TRP A 434 -30.64 -20.39 -14.89
N ARG A 435 -29.84 -19.82 -15.78
CA ARG A 435 -28.65 -20.47 -16.34
C ARG A 435 -27.40 -19.72 -15.90
N THR A 436 -26.41 -20.44 -15.37
CA THR A 436 -25.09 -19.88 -15.11
C THR A 436 -24.45 -19.48 -16.45
N VAL A 437 -24.04 -18.22 -16.55
CA VAL A 437 -23.38 -17.65 -17.73
C VAL A 437 -21.90 -17.34 -17.48
N ALA A 438 -21.50 -17.25 -16.21
CA ALA A 438 -20.11 -17.15 -15.78
C ALA A 438 -19.98 -17.59 -14.32
N SER A 439 -18.80 -18.06 -13.92
CA SER A 439 -18.54 -18.49 -12.55
C SER A 439 -17.07 -18.33 -12.16
N GLY A 440 -16.84 -18.18 -10.86
CA GLY A 440 -15.56 -18.33 -10.18
C GLY A 440 -15.75 -19.44 -9.15
N THR A 441 -14.91 -20.46 -9.23
CA THR A 441 -15.00 -21.69 -8.43
C THR A 441 -13.60 -22.12 -7.98
N GLY A 442 -12.81 -21.15 -7.53
CA GLY A 442 -11.54 -21.43 -6.88
C GLY A 442 -11.73 -22.25 -5.62
N PRO A 443 -10.64 -22.81 -5.07
CA PRO A 443 -10.71 -23.66 -3.88
C PRO A 443 -10.85 -22.87 -2.56
N ASP A 444 -11.08 -21.55 -2.62
CA ASP A 444 -11.22 -20.68 -1.47
C ASP A 444 -12.51 -19.85 -1.57
N SER A 445 -12.67 -18.81 -0.75
CA SER A 445 -13.85 -17.93 -0.82
C SER A 445 -13.54 -16.59 -1.47
N VAL A 446 -12.53 -16.52 -2.34
CA VAL A 446 -12.11 -15.31 -3.04
C VAL A 446 -12.29 -15.50 -4.55
N GLU A 447 -13.48 -15.14 -5.03
CA GLU A 447 -13.84 -15.34 -6.45
C GLU A 447 -13.88 -14.05 -7.23
N GLN A 448 -13.48 -14.11 -8.50
CA GLN A 448 -13.66 -13.03 -9.45
C GLN A 448 -14.32 -13.54 -10.72
N VAL A 449 -15.40 -12.87 -11.13
CA VAL A 449 -16.17 -13.20 -12.33
C VAL A 449 -16.29 -11.96 -13.19
N THR A 450 -15.95 -12.08 -14.48
CA THR A 450 -16.19 -11.03 -15.48
C THR A 450 -16.96 -11.64 -16.65
N TYR A 451 -18.03 -10.98 -17.09
CA TYR A 451 -18.88 -11.47 -18.17
C TYR A 451 -19.44 -10.33 -19.02
N ASN A 452 -19.19 -10.36 -20.33
CA ASN A 452 -19.86 -9.46 -21.28
C ASN A 452 -21.18 -10.08 -21.72
N GLY A 453 -22.28 -9.58 -21.17
CA GLY A 453 -23.63 -10.12 -21.39
C GLY A 453 -24.49 -9.25 -22.30
N THR A 454 -25.49 -9.86 -22.94
CA THR A 454 -26.59 -9.14 -23.60
C THR A 454 -27.58 -8.56 -22.59
N ALA A 455 -28.41 -7.59 -22.97
CA ALA A 455 -29.48 -7.11 -22.10
C ALA A 455 -30.42 -8.24 -21.62
N GLY A 456 -30.89 -8.14 -20.38
CA GLY A 456 -31.79 -9.11 -19.78
C GLY A 456 -31.71 -9.10 -18.26
N ARG A 457 -32.26 -10.16 -17.65
CA ARG A 457 -32.35 -10.30 -16.20
C ARG A 457 -31.29 -11.25 -15.67
N TYR A 458 -30.60 -10.81 -14.64
CA TYR A 458 -29.45 -11.47 -14.04
C TYR A 458 -29.59 -11.59 -12.53
N ARG A 459 -28.85 -12.53 -11.93
CA ARG A 459 -28.65 -12.61 -10.48
C ARG A 459 -27.28 -13.21 -10.19
N TRP A 460 -26.73 -12.84 -9.04
CA TRP A 460 -25.56 -13.48 -8.47
C TRP A 460 -26.00 -14.58 -7.52
N GLN A 461 -25.33 -15.72 -7.57
CA GLN A 461 -25.51 -16.81 -6.62
C GLN A 461 -24.17 -17.08 -5.96
N VAL A 462 -24.14 -16.96 -4.64
CA VAL A 462 -23.01 -17.41 -3.80
C VAL A 462 -23.36 -18.79 -3.31
N ARG A 463 -22.49 -19.77 -3.53
CA ARG A 463 -22.68 -21.14 -3.05
C ARG A 463 -21.57 -21.48 -2.08
N SER A 464 -21.92 -22.00 -0.91
CA SER A 464 -20.93 -22.66 -0.06
C SER A 464 -20.74 -24.09 -0.54
N TYR A 465 -19.55 -24.39 -1.06
CA TYR A 465 -19.09 -25.76 -1.29
C TYR A 465 -18.61 -26.38 0.03
N SER A 466 -17.91 -25.60 0.86
CA SER A 466 -17.59 -25.99 2.24
C SER A 466 -17.53 -24.78 3.19
N GLY A 467 -17.92 -24.99 4.46
CA GLY A 467 -17.90 -23.96 5.49
C GLY A 467 -19.13 -23.05 5.52
N SER A 468 -19.25 -22.18 6.52
CA SER A 468 -20.39 -21.27 6.68
C SER A 468 -19.91 -19.91 7.13
N GLY A 469 -20.65 -18.85 6.80
CA GLY A 469 -20.40 -17.53 7.36
C GLY A 469 -20.89 -16.37 6.52
N GLN A 470 -20.45 -15.18 6.92
CA GLN A 470 -20.75 -13.94 6.21
C GLN A 470 -19.81 -13.77 5.03
N TYR A 471 -20.36 -13.46 3.86
CA TYR A 471 -19.62 -13.04 2.69
C TYR A 471 -19.83 -11.55 2.39
N THR A 472 -18.87 -10.97 1.70
CA THR A 472 -18.99 -9.69 1.00
C THR A 472 -18.96 -9.97 -0.50
N LEU A 473 -19.94 -9.44 -1.24
CA LEU A 473 -19.99 -9.53 -2.69
C LEU A 473 -20.01 -8.11 -3.27
N GLU A 474 -19.07 -7.83 -4.15
CA GLU A 474 -19.00 -6.55 -4.86
C GLU A 474 -19.29 -6.74 -6.34
N THR A 475 -20.11 -5.85 -6.91
CA THR A 475 -20.59 -6.03 -8.30
C THR A 475 -20.65 -4.73 -9.10
N VAL A 476 -20.27 -4.81 -10.38
CA VAL A 476 -20.55 -3.81 -11.42
C VAL A 476 -21.53 -4.42 -12.40
N LYS A 477 -22.56 -3.64 -12.75
CA LYS A 477 -23.47 -3.95 -13.85
C LYS A 477 -23.53 -2.76 -14.85
N PRO A 478 -23.76 -3.03 -16.14
CA PRO A 478 -23.95 -2.01 -17.17
C PRO A 478 -25.13 -1.08 -16.92
#